data_AF-A0A9D8GPB6-F1
#
_entry.id   AF-A0A9D8GPB6-F1
#
_cell.length_a   1.000
_cell.length_b   1.000
_cell.length_c   1.000
_cell.angle_alpha   90.00
_cell.angle_beta   90.00
_cell.angle_gamma   90.00
#
_symmetry.space_group_name_H-M   'P 1'
#
loop_
_entity.id
_entity.type
_entity.pdbx_description
1 polymer ?
#
loop_
_entity_poly.entity_id
_entity_poly.type
_entity_poly.pdbx_seq_one_letter_code
_entity_poly.pdbx_strand_id
1 'polypeptide(L)'
;MLDSWLLALGLSPFSASAREWRDAPAADLAPLTLLQRAWIAVRHPFGAALETSYARVWDDDAQAWRQTARHRLATPPGPTLELATTALIDPERGAREIETVSGGRRQRFTLVEIGSAGDVGVPDTLSSAR
;
A
#
# COMPACT_ATOMS: atom_id res chain seq x y z
N MET A 1 -1.25 6.39 6.65
CA MET A 1 0.01 5.62 6.79
C MET A 1 -0.19 4.21 6.25
N LEU A 2 -1.17 3.45 6.77
CA LEU A 2 -1.49 2.13 6.25
C LEU A 2 -1.85 2.15 4.75
N ASP A 3 -2.63 3.13 4.30
CA ASP A 3 -3.00 3.23 2.88
C ASP A 3 -1.78 3.42 1.96
N SER A 4 -0.86 4.30 2.34
CA SER A 4 0.43 4.47 1.65
C SER A 4 1.24 3.18 1.62
N TRP A 5 1.22 2.41 2.70
CA TRP A 5 1.92 1.14 2.81
C TRP A 5 1.30 0.09 1.87
N LEU A 6 -0.03 -0.03 1.88
CA LEU A 6 -0.79 -0.92 1.00
C LEU A 6 -0.60 -0.55 -0.47
N LEU A 7 -0.59 0.74 -0.81
CA LEU A 7 -0.36 1.19 -2.18
C LEU A 7 1.09 1.00 -2.62
N ALA A 8 2.07 1.20 -1.74
CA ALA A 8 3.47 1.04 -2.10
C ALA A 8 3.84 -0.42 -2.33
N LEU A 9 3.27 -1.34 -1.54
CA LEU A 9 3.54 -2.77 -1.64
C LEU A 9 2.61 -3.49 -2.63
N GLY A 10 1.33 -3.15 -2.65
CA GLY A 10 0.33 -3.83 -3.46
C GLY A 10 0.33 -5.35 -3.22
N LEU A 11 -0.22 -6.10 -4.17
CA LEU A 11 -0.04 -7.54 -4.22
C LEU A 11 1.34 -7.89 -4.80
N SER A 12 2.41 -7.61 -4.05
CA SER A 12 3.79 -7.97 -4.43
C SER A 12 3.88 -9.47 -4.74
N PRO A 13 4.27 -9.88 -5.96
CA PRO A 13 4.46 -11.29 -6.28
C PRO A 13 5.57 -11.91 -5.44
N PHE A 14 5.31 -13.10 -4.90
CA PHE A 14 6.28 -13.85 -4.09
C PHE A 14 7.52 -14.28 -4.89
N SER A 15 7.38 -14.44 -6.21
CA SER A 15 8.51 -14.79 -7.08
C SER A 15 9.50 -13.65 -7.17
N ALA A 16 10.79 -13.89 -6.88
CA ALA A 16 11.90 -12.94 -7.04
C ALA A 16 12.10 -12.47 -8.50
N SER A 17 11.62 -13.24 -9.50
CA SER A 17 11.78 -12.90 -10.91
C SER A 17 10.78 -11.86 -11.43
N ALA A 18 9.67 -11.64 -10.73
CA ALA A 18 8.71 -10.61 -11.13
C ALA A 18 9.33 -9.22 -10.95
N ARG A 19 9.61 -8.54 -12.06
CA ARG A 19 10.15 -7.18 -12.04
C ARG A 19 9.08 -6.13 -12.23
N GLU A 20 8.01 -6.46 -12.94
CA GLU A 20 6.91 -5.57 -13.25
C GLU A 20 5.59 -6.32 -13.16
N TRP A 21 4.55 -5.67 -12.65
CA TRP A 21 3.19 -6.22 -12.62
C TRP A 21 2.17 -5.10 -12.58
N ARG A 22 0.92 -5.47 -12.80
CA ARG A 22 -0.22 -4.56 -12.68
C ARG A 22 -1.15 -5.06 -11.58
N ASP A 23 -1.81 -4.13 -10.92
CA ASP A 23 -2.79 -4.40 -9.87
C ASP A 23 -3.93 -3.38 -9.95
N ALA A 24 -5.01 -3.67 -9.23
CA ALA A 24 -6.21 -2.88 -9.17
C ALA A 24 -6.62 -2.58 -7.71
N PRO A 25 -5.77 -1.93 -6.89
CA PRO A 25 -6.11 -1.64 -5.50
C PRO A 25 -7.32 -0.71 -5.42
N ALA A 26 -8.08 -0.83 -4.32
CA ALA A 26 -9.28 -0.05 -4.12
C ALA A 26 -8.99 1.46 -4.11
N ALA A 27 -9.88 2.23 -4.74
CA ALA A 27 -9.72 3.68 -4.90
C ALA A 27 -9.77 4.46 -3.58
N ASP A 28 -10.38 3.89 -2.54
CA ASP A 28 -10.48 4.49 -1.21
C ASP A 28 -9.13 4.65 -0.49
N LEU A 29 -8.12 3.88 -0.89
CA LEU A 29 -6.73 4.02 -0.47
C LEU A 29 -6.07 5.31 -1.01
N ALA A 30 -6.59 5.88 -2.10
CA ALA A 30 -6.07 7.13 -2.64
C ALA A 30 -6.47 8.32 -1.76
N PRO A 31 -5.66 9.40 -1.71
CA PRO A 31 -5.96 10.62 -0.97
C PRO A 31 -7.04 11.44 -1.69
N LEU A 32 -8.26 10.92 -1.72
CA LEU A 32 -9.42 11.51 -2.37
C LEU A 32 -10.06 12.59 -1.51
N THR A 33 -10.49 13.67 -2.16
CA THR A 33 -11.38 14.68 -1.56
C THR A 33 -12.77 14.08 -1.29
N LEU A 34 -13.53 14.70 -0.38
CA LEU A 34 -14.91 14.26 -0.08
C LEU A 34 -15.80 14.24 -1.33
N LEU A 35 -15.64 15.23 -2.22
CA LEU A 35 -16.40 15.29 -3.48
C LEU A 35 -16.05 14.12 -4.41
N GLN A 36 -14.76 13.80 -4.55
CA GLN A 36 -14.31 12.65 -5.33
C GLN A 36 -14.84 11.33 -4.75
N ARG A 37 -14.81 11.17 -3.41
CA ARG A 37 -15.35 9.97 -2.74
C ARG A 37 -16.85 9.80 -2.99
N ALA A 38 -17.64 10.86 -2.82
CA ALA A 38 -19.08 10.83 -3.06
C ALA A 38 -19.38 10.49 -4.53
N TRP A 39 -18.65 11.09 -5.46
CA TRP A 39 -18.81 10.81 -6.88
C TRP A 39 -18.48 9.35 -7.24
N ILE A 40 -17.37 8.82 -6.70
CA ILE A 40 -17.00 7.41 -6.88
C ILE A 40 -18.10 6.49 -6.33
N ALA A 41 -18.62 6.77 -5.12
CA ALA A 41 -19.68 5.96 -4.52
C ALA A 41 -20.96 5.90 -5.37
N VAL A 42 -21.32 7.02 -6.02
CA VAL A 42 -22.49 7.09 -6.90
C VAL A 42 -22.27 6.33 -8.20
N ARG A 43 -21.09 6.46 -8.82
CA ARG A 43 -20.85 5.88 -10.16
C ARG A 43 -20.33 4.44 -10.11
N HIS A 44 -19.69 4.07 -9.02
CA HIS A 44 -19.10 2.76 -8.78
C HIS A 44 -19.62 2.21 -7.45
N PRO A 45 -20.90 1.79 -7.40
CA PRO A 45 -21.55 1.34 -6.16
C PRO A 45 -20.89 0.07 -5.58
N PHE A 46 -20.14 -0.68 -6.39
CA PHE A 46 -19.37 -1.84 -5.98
C PHE A 46 -17.87 -1.52 -5.74
N GLY A 47 -17.52 -0.23 -5.67
CA GLY A 47 -16.15 0.25 -5.57
C GLY A 47 -15.49 0.53 -6.91
N ALA A 48 -14.51 1.42 -6.89
CA ALA A 48 -13.62 1.70 -8.01
C ALA A 48 -12.21 1.20 -7.68
N ALA A 49 -11.44 0.90 -8.71
CA ALA A 49 -10.06 0.46 -8.57
C ALA A 49 -9.11 1.44 -9.27
N LEU A 50 -7.93 1.60 -8.69
CA LEU A 50 -6.81 2.32 -9.28
C LEU A 50 -6.19 1.44 -10.38
N GLU A 51 -5.94 2.01 -11.55
CA GLU A 51 -5.02 1.37 -12.49
C GLU A 51 -3.61 1.55 -11.94
N THR A 52 -2.98 0.45 -11.51
CA THR A 52 -1.64 0.51 -10.92
C THR A 52 -0.65 -0.33 -11.70
N SER A 53 0.52 0.25 -11.95
CA SER A 53 1.69 -0.47 -12.46
C SER A 53 2.81 -0.40 -11.42
N TYR A 54 3.37 -1.55 -11.07
CA TYR A 54 4.52 -1.67 -10.19
C TYR A 54 5.75 -2.09 -10.98
N ALA A 55 6.90 -1.64 -10.50
CA ALA A 55 8.20 -2.13 -10.92
C ALA A 55 9.11 -2.26 -9.69
N ARG A 56 9.98 -3.28 -9.66
CA ARG A 56 11.00 -3.40 -8.61
C ARG A 56 12.36 -3.73 -9.18
N VAL A 57 13.37 -3.19 -8.53
CA VAL A 57 14.79 -3.37 -8.87
C VAL A 57 15.56 -3.59 -7.58
N TRP A 58 16.60 -4.41 -7.63
CA TRP A 58 17.52 -4.55 -6.51
C TRP A 58 18.43 -3.32 -6.45
N ASP A 59 18.50 -2.69 -5.29
CA ASP A 59 19.33 -1.54 -4.99
C ASP A 59 20.54 -2.02 -4.19
N ASP A 60 21.70 -2.11 -4.86
CA ASP A 60 22.93 -2.64 -4.27
C ASP A 60 23.46 -1.74 -3.14
N ASP A 61 23.28 -0.43 -3.22
CA ASP A 61 23.76 0.49 -2.17
C ASP A 61 22.92 0.32 -0.89
N ALA A 62 21.62 0.15 -1.05
CA ALA A 62 20.70 -0.06 0.06
C ALA A 62 20.61 -1.53 0.53
N GLN A 63 21.20 -2.46 -0.23
CA GLN A 63 21.04 -3.91 -0.05
C GLN A 63 19.56 -4.29 0.13
N ALA A 64 18.70 -3.78 -0.75
CA ALA A 64 17.25 -3.86 -0.62
C ALA A 64 16.55 -3.89 -1.97
N TRP A 65 15.31 -4.36 -2.01
CA TRP A 65 14.44 -4.17 -3.16
C TRP A 65 13.84 -2.76 -3.13
N ARG A 66 14.11 -1.97 -4.17
CA ARG A 66 13.40 -0.72 -4.43
C ARG A 66 12.20 -1.03 -5.31
N GLN A 67 11.01 -0.93 -4.73
CA GLN A 67 9.74 -1.08 -5.43
C GLN A 67 9.15 0.30 -5.69
N THR A 68 8.67 0.54 -6.90
CA THR A 68 8.02 1.78 -7.32
C THR A 68 6.67 1.45 -7.91
N ALA A 69 5.69 2.35 -7.72
CA ALA A 69 4.40 2.20 -8.36
C ALA A 69 3.86 3.54 -8.84
N ARG A 70 3.04 3.47 -9.89
CA ARG A 70 2.21 4.57 -10.37
C ARG A 70 0.76 4.14 -10.34
N HIS A 71 -0.07 4.91 -9.65
CA HIS A 71 -1.49 4.67 -9.51
C HIS A 71 -2.27 5.77 -10.21
N ARG A 72 -3.27 5.38 -10.98
CA ARG A 72 -4.16 6.30 -11.70
C ARG A 72 -5.61 6.00 -11.40
N LEU A 73 -6.39 7.05 -11.16
CA LEU A 73 -7.83 6.96 -11.09
C LEU A 73 -8.45 8.02 -12.00
N ALA A 74 -9.19 7.57 -13.01
CA ALA A 74 -10.02 8.48 -13.78
C ALA A 74 -11.18 8.96 -12.89
N THR A 75 -11.25 10.26 -12.62
CA THR A 75 -12.36 10.86 -11.85
C THR A 75 -13.16 11.85 -12.71
N PRO A 76 -13.81 11.44 -13.82
CA PRO A 76 -14.60 12.35 -14.65
C PRO A 76 -15.74 12.99 -13.83
N PRO A 77 -16.17 14.24 -14.07
CA PRO A 77 -15.66 15.18 -15.06
C PRO A 77 -14.37 15.93 -14.63
N GLY A 78 -13.65 15.46 -13.61
CA GLY A 78 -12.41 16.07 -13.11
C GLY A 78 -11.11 15.47 -13.66
N PRO A 79 -9.95 16.00 -13.23
CA PRO A 79 -8.63 15.52 -13.65
C PRO A 79 -8.37 14.09 -13.16
N THR A 80 -7.62 13.31 -13.93
CA THR A 80 -7.12 12.01 -13.46
C THR A 80 -6.27 12.21 -12.22
N LEU A 81 -6.61 11.51 -11.14
CA LEU A 81 -5.77 11.47 -9.96
C LEU A 81 -4.56 10.59 -10.27
N GLU A 82 -3.38 11.13 -10.00
CA GLU A 82 -2.11 10.39 -10.10
C GLU A 82 -1.40 10.39 -8.76
N LEU A 83 -0.89 9.22 -8.41
CA LEU A 83 -0.12 8.95 -7.21
C LEU A 83 1.09 8.13 -7.59
N ALA A 84 2.25 8.46 -7.04
CA ALA A 84 3.44 7.61 -7.11
C ALA A 84 3.82 7.13 -5.72
N THR A 85 4.26 5.89 -5.63
CA THR A 85 4.79 5.33 -4.39
C THR A 85 6.16 4.72 -4.61
N THR A 86 6.96 4.67 -3.56
CA THR A 86 8.23 3.96 -3.54
C THR A 86 8.36 3.27 -2.20
N ALA A 87 8.73 1.99 -2.20
CA ALA A 87 9.05 1.22 -1.01
C ALA A 87 10.49 0.70 -1.11
N LEU A 88 11.19 0.74 0.02
CA LEU A 88 12.46 0.05 0.20
C LEU A 88 12.22 -1.17 1.07
N ILE A 89 12.46 -2.36 0.52
CA ILE A 89 12.07 -3.64 1.13
C ILE A 89 13.34 -4.43 1.46
N ASP A 90 13.59 -4.60 2.76
CA ASP A 90 14.58 -5.53 3.30
C ASP A 90 14.15 -6.99 3.07
N PRO A 91 15.04 -7.87 2.60
CA PRO A 91 14.77 -9.31 2.57
C PRO A 91 14.47 -9.92 3.94
N GLU A 92 15.09 -9.42 5.01
CA GLU A 92 14.97 -9.95 6.37
C GLU A 92 13.90 -9.23 7.19
N ARG A 93 13.76 -7.91 6.99
CA ARG A 93 12.90 -7.04 7.83
C ARG A 93 11.62 -6.56 7.16
N GLY A 94 11.46 -6.80 5.85
CA GLY A 94 10.34 -6.28 5.06
C GLY A 94 10.47 -4.78 4.74
N ALA A 95 9.33 -4.10 4.54
CA ALA A 95 9.30 -2.70 4.10
C ALA A 95 9.84 -1.74 5.18
N ARG A 96 11.02 -1.13 4.90
CA ARG A 96 11.74 -0.23 5.82
C ARG A 96 11.38 1.23 5.62
N GLU A 97 11.15 1.62 4.37
CA GLU A 97 10.80 2.99 4.01
C GLU A 97 9.70 2.96 2.96
N ILE A 98 8.72 3.84 3.11
CA ILE A 98 7.70 4.10 2.11
C ILE A 98 7.61 5.58 1.87
N GLU A 99 7.56 5.93 0.60
CA GLU A 99 7.33 7.26 0.12
C GLU A 99 6.09 7.29 -0.77
N THR A 100 5.36 8.39 -0.67
CA THR A 100 4.17 8.66 -1.48
C THR A 100 4.22 10.09 -1.98
N VAL A 101 3.96 10.27 -3.28
CA VAL A 101 3.91 11.57 -3.94
C VAL A 101 2.56 11.71 -4.64
N SER A 102 1.79 12.74 -4.27
CA SER A 102 0.46 13.03 -4.80
C SER A 102 0.25 14.53 -4.91
N GLY A 103 -0.10 15.05 -6.10
CA GLY A 103 -0.48 16.47 -6.27
C GLY A 103 0.54 17.46 -5.68
N GLY A 104 1.84 17.19 -5.85
CA GLY A 104 2.93 18.02 -5.32
C GLY A 104 3.26 17.81 -3.83
N ARG A 105 2.47 17.03 -3.10
CA ARG A 105 2.76 16.64 -1.71
C ARG A 105 3.58 15.36 -1.68
N ARG A 106 4.68 15.38 -0.92
CA ARG A 106 5.52 14.21 -0.63
C ARG A 106 5.37 13.82 0.84
N GLN A 107 5.15 12.55 1.10
CA GLN A 107 5.12 11.97 2.45
C GLN A 107 6.07 10.80 2.48
N ARG A 108 6.88 10.72 3.53
CA ARG A 108 7.84 9.64 3.76
C ARG A 108 7.63 9.07 5.15
N PHE A 109 7.66 7.75 5.22
CA PHE A 109 7.50 6.96 6.43
C PHE A 109 8.69 6.01 6.52
N THR A 110 9.31 5.93 7.69
CA THR A 110 10.42 5.01 7.96
C THR A 110 10.04 4.13 9.13
N LEU A 111 10.26 2.84 8.98
CA LEU A 111 10.08 1.85 10.02
C LEU A 111 11.19 2.02 11.06
N VAL A 112 10.79 2.41 12.27
CA VAL A 112 11.73 2.62 13.38
C VAL A 112 11.99 1.31 14.12
N GLU A 113 10.95 0.51 14.37
CA GLU A 113 11.04 -0.71 15.15
C GLU A 113 9.94 -1.71 14.73
N ILE A 114 10.27 -3.00 14.83
CA ILE A 114 9.31 -4.10 14.71
C ILE A 114 9.23 -4.77 16.08
N GLY A 115 8.07 -4.69 16.72
CA GLY A 115 7.77 -5.41 17.96
C GLY A 115 6.84 -6.59 17.70
N SER A 116 6.99 -7.66 18.47
CA SER A 116 5.94 -8.68 18.60
C SER A 116 5.23 -8.48 19.93
N ALA A 117 3.92 -8.27 19.88
CA ALA A 117 3.09 -8.46 21.06
C ALA A 117 2.82 -9.96 21.14
N GLY A 118 3.42 -10.64 22.12
CA GLY A 118 3.14 -12.05 22.37
C GLY A 118 1.64 -12.25 22.61
N ASP A 119 1.05 -13.22 21.91
CA ASP A 119 -0.32 -13.62 22.17
C ASP A 119 -0.39 -14.26 23.56
N VAL A 120 -0.98 -13.54 24.51
CA VAL A 120 -1.29 -14.10 25.82
C VAL A 120 -2.55 -14.92 25.61
N GLY A 121 -2.38 -16.21 25.31
CA GLY A 121 -3.46 -17.13 25.00
C GLY A 121 -4.64 -16.99 25.97
N VAL A 122 -5.86 -17.29 25.48
CA VAL A 122 -7.10 -17.15 26.25
C VAL A 122 -6.95 -17.89 27.60
N PRO A 123 -7.14 -17.22 28.75
CA PRO A 123 -6.96 -17.84 30.05
C PRO A 123 -7.96 -18.98 30.26
N ASP A 124 -7.46 -20.06 30.87
CA ASP A 124 -8.12 -21.37 31.02
C ASP A 124 -9.24 -21.37 32.10
N THR A 125 -10.01 -20.29 32.22
CA THR A 125 -10.98 -20.08 33.30
C THR A 125 -12.27 -20.89 33.16
N LEU A 126 -12.40 -21.75 32.14
CA LEU A 126 -13.59 -22.57 31.90
C LEU A 126 -13.45 -24.04 32.37
N SER A 127 -12.34 -24.44 33.00
CA SER A 127 -12.11 -25.83 33.42
C SER A 127 -12.60 -26.20 34.83
N SER A 128 -13.17 -25.26 35.60
CA SER A 128 -13.59 -25.52 37.00
C SER A 128 -15.10 -25.41 37.23
N ALA A 129 -15.88 -26.11 36.41
CA ALA A 129 -17.29 -26.39 36.68
C ALA A 129 -17.60 -27.85 36.31
N ARG A 130 -17.19 -28.78 37.16
CA ARG A 130 -17.71 -30.15 37.22
C ARG A 130 -17.95 -30.54 38.66
#